data_AF-A0A349L2R4-F1
#
_entry.id   AF-A0A349L2R4-F1
#
_cell.length_a   1.000
_cell.length_b   1.000
_cell.length_c   1.000
_cell.angle_alpha   90.00
_cell.angle_beta   90.00
_cell.angle_gamma   90.00
#
_symmetry.space_group_name_H-M   'P 1'
#
loop_
_entity.id
_entity.type
_entity.pdbx_description
1 polymer ?
#
loop_
_entity_poly.entity_id
_entity_poly.type
_entity_poly.pdbx_seq_one_letter_code
_entity_poly.pdbx_strand_id
1 'polypeptide(L)' 'MPPPPASHEQASVPSRSEAPIDDVRDRYARRGEPTAADRASARAFIDGKIEMLRRDPHMSEAQKAAAIAELEAQKRQVE' A
#
# COMPACT_ATOMS: atom_id res chain seq x y z
N MET A 1 32.73 0.94 29.61
CA MET A 1 31.86 0.99 28.41
C MET A 1 32.38 -0.05 27.42
N PRO A 2 31.56 -0.99 26.94
CA PRO A 2 31.97 -1.85 25.84
C PRO A 2 32.15 -1.02 24.56
N PRO A 3 33.10 -1.38 23.68
CA PRO A 3 33.28 -0.67 22.41
C PRO A 3 32.03 -0.80 21.51
N PRO A 4 31.75 0.18 20.65
CA PRO A 4 30.66 0.07 19.68
C PRO A 4 30.90 -1.13 18.77
N PRO A 5 29.85 -1.83 18.31
CA PRO A 5 30.00 -2.93 17.36
C PRO A 5 30.68 -2.39 16.10
N ALA A 6 31.70 -3.11 15.63
CA ALA A 6 32.42 -2.77 14.41
C ALA A 6 31.41 -2.57 13.28
N SER A 7 31.35 -1.34 12.76
CA SER A 7 30.70 -1.06 11.49
C SER A 7 31.26 -2.06 10.51
N HIS A 8 30.41 -2.96 10.02
CA HIS A 8 30.80 -3.87 8.98
C HIS A 8 31.18 -2.96 7.80
N GLU A 9 32.49 -2.80 7.58
CA GLU A 9 33.02 -2.47 6.27
C GLU A 9 32.17 -3.25 5.28
N GLN A 10 31.68 -2.57 4.26
CA GLN A 10 30.98 -3.20 3.14
C GLN A 10 31.95 -4.25 2.59
N ALA A 11 31.83 -5.47 3.12
CA ALA A 11 32.60 -6.61 2.69
C ALA A 11 32.30 -6.68 1.21
N SER A 12 33.36 -6.49 0.41
CA SER A 12 33.31 -6.49 -1.05
C SER A 12 32.37 -7.62 -1.46
N VAL A 13 31.16 -7.24 -1.86
CA VAL A 13 30.12 -8.20 -2.17
C VAL A 13 30.71 -8.95 -3.35
N PRO A 14 30.96 -10.27 -3.27
CA PRO A 14 31.31 -10.99 -4.48
C PRO A 14 30.19 -10.67 -5.47
N SER A 15 30.54 -10.20 -6.67
CA SER A 15 29.59 -9.94 -7.76
C SER A 15 28.84 -11.23 -8.02
N ARG A 16 27.79 -11.46 -7.23
CA ARG A 16 26.86 -12.56 -7.35
C ARG A 16 26.13 -12.18 -8.60
N SER A 17 26.49 -12.82 -9.72
CA SER A 17 25.81 -12.69 -10.99
C SER A 17 24.33 -12.56 -10.68
N GLU A 18 23.78 -11.39 -11.01
CA GLU A 18 22.39 -11.02 -10.73
C GLU A 18 21.52 -12.14 -11.29
N ALA A 19 21.09 -13.05 -10.41
CA ALA A 19 20.15 -14.06 -10.81
C ALA A 19 18.89 -13.29 -11.24
N PRO A 20 18.28 -13.63 -12.39
CA PRO A 20 17.07 -12.95 -12.81
C PRO A 20 16.04 -13.00 -11.67
N ILE A 21 15.52 -11.84 -11.29
CA ILE A 21 14.46 -11.73 -10.29
C ILE A 21 13.21 -12.35 -10.93
N ASP A 22 12.89 -13.57 -10.55
CA ASP A 22 11.67 -14.23 -11.01
C ASP A 22 10.43 -13.47 -10.48
N ASP A 23 9.61 -12.95 -11.39
CA ASP A 23 8.32 -12.37 -11.02
C ASP A 23 7.33 -13.49 -10.69
N VAL A 24 7.13 -13.72 -9.39
CA VAL A 24 6.19 -14.70 -8.87
C VAL A 24 4.86 -14.08 -8.44
N ARG A 25 4.58 -12.80 -8.78
CA ARG A 25 3.33 -12.13 -8.38
C ARG A 25 2.09 -12.91 -8.83
N ASP A 26 2.11 -13.48 -10.03
CA ASP A 26 1.04 -14.35 -10.54
C ASP A 26 0.83 -15.63 -9.71
N ARG A 27 1.85 -16.12 -9.01
CA ARG A 27 1.71 -17.27 -8.11
C ARG A 27 0.90 -16.92 -6.85
N TYR A 28 0.93 -15.65 -6.44
CA TYR A 28 0.25 -15.16 -5.24
C TYR A 28 -0.96 -14.27 -5.56
N ALA A 29 -1.26 -14.03 -6.84
CA ALA A 29 -2.48 -13.36 -7.25
C ALA A 29 -3.69 -14.14 -6.72
N ARG A 30 -4.56 -13.48 -5.97
CA ARG A 30 -5.80 -14.11 -5.48
C ARG A 30 -6.63 -14.54 -6.68
N ARG A 31 -6.90 -15.84 -6.80
CA ARG A 31 -7.64 -16.44 -7.93
C ARG A 31 -9.15 -16.51 -7.73
N GLY A 32 -9.68 -15.96 -6.64
CA GLY A 32 -11.10 -16.08 -6.27
C GLY A 32 -11.79 -14.73 -6.10
N GLU A 33 -13.11 -14.73 -6.17
CA GLU A 33 -13.92 -13.56 -5.85
C GLU A 33 -13.64 -13.09 -4.40
N PRO A 34 -13.67 -11.77 -4.15
CA PRO A 34 -13.53 -11.24 -2.80
C PRO A 34 -14.56 -11.85 -1.86
N THR A 35 -14.13 -12.23 -0.66
CA THR A 35 -15.05 -12.69 0.37
C THR A 35 -15.90 -11.52 0.90
N ALA A 36 -16.97 -11.81 1.63
CA ALA A 36 -17.74 -10.76 2.31
C ALA A 36 -16.87 -9.95 3.31
N ALA A 37 -15.91 -10.62 3.96
CA ALA A 37 -14.95 -9.97 4.86
C ALA A 37 -13.97 -9.06 4.11
N ASP A 38 -13.55 -9.44 2.90
CA ASP A 38 -12.73 -8.58 2.03
C ASP A 38 -13.51 -7.33 1.60
N ARG A 39 -14.77 -7.47 1.20
CA ARG A 39 -15.64 -6.33 0.85
C ARG A 39 -15.83 -5.39 2.04
N ALA A 40 -16.14 -5.92 3.22
CA ALA A 40 -16.29 -5.13 4.44
C ALA A 40 -14.98 -4.37 4.79
N SER A 41 -13.84 -5.06 4.69
CA SER A 41 -12.53 -4.46 4.96
C SER A 41 -12.17 -3.36 3.95
N ALA A 42 -12.48 -3.59 2.67
CA ALA A 42 -12.27 -2.61 1.62
C ALA A 42 -13.17 -1.37 1.80
N ARG A 43 -14.43 -1.54 2.21
CA ARG A 43 -15.32 -0.41 2.56
C ARG A 43 -14.75 0.40 3.74
N ALA A 44 -14.32 -0.27 4.81
CA ALA A 44 -13.72 0.40 5.97
C ALA A 44 -12.43 1.14 5.62
N PHE A 45 -11.61 0.58 4.73
CA PHE A 45 -10.41 1.23 4.24
C PHE A 45 -10.71 2.49 3.43
N ILE A 46 -11.73 2.45 2.57
CA ILE A 46 -12.18 3.62 1.81
C ILE A 46 -12.70 4.71 2.75
N ASP A 47 -13.48 4.35 3.77
CA ASP A 47 -13.97 5.30 4.78
C ASP A 47 -12.82 6.01 5.52
N GLY A 48 -11.77 5.27 5.90
CA GLY A 48 -10.58 5.85 6.50
C GLY A 48 -9.86 6.84 5.58
N LYS A 49 -9.76 6.55 4.27
CA LYS A 49 -9.19 7.48 3.28
C LYS A 49 -10.02 8.75 3.13
N ILE A 50 -11.34 8.63 3.14
CA ILE A 50 -12.24 9.79 3.06
C ILE A 50 -12.05 10.67 4.31
N GLU A 51 -11.95 10.10 5.50
CA GLU A 51 -11.68 10.86 6.72
C GLU A 51 -10.33 11.58 6.68
N MET A 52 -9.30 10.92 6.16
CA MET A 52 -7.98 11.51 5.98
C MET A 52 -8.03 12.72 5.03
N LEU A 53 -8.68 12.58 3.87
CA LEU A 53 -8.83 13.68 2.90
C LEU A 53 -9.60 14.87 3.46
N ARG A 54 -10.65 14.62 4.27
CA ARG A 54 -11.41 15.70 4.92
C ARG A 54 -10.53 16.55 5.84
N ARG A 55 -9.58 15.92 6.53
CA ARG A 55 -8.68 16.58 7.48
C ARG A 55 -7.40 17.15 6.86
N ASP A 56 -7.12 16.86 5.59
CA ASP A 56 -5.90 17.32 4.92
C ASP A 56 -5.89 18.87 4.80
N PRO A 57 -4.93 19.57 5.43
CA PRO A 57 -4.84 21.03 5.33
C PRO A 57 -4.17 21.51 4.02
N HIS A 58 -3.55 20.61 3.26
CA HIS A 58 -2.81 20.93 2.03
C HIS A 58 -3.65 20.79 0.76
N MET A 59 -4.85 20.21 0.87
CA MET A 59 -5.79 20.13 -0.25
C MET A 59 -6.83 21.25 -0.20
N SER A 60 -7.10 21.85 -1.35
CA SER A 60 -8.26 22.74 -1.49
C SER A 60 -9.56 21.96 -1.35
N GLU A 61 -10.63 22.63 -0.95
CA GLU A 61 -11.96 22.02 -0.80
C GLU A 61 -12.46 21.39 -2.12
N ALA A 62 -12.17 22.00 -3.27
CA ALA A 62 -12.52 21.44 -4.57
C ALA A 62 -11.79 20.12 -4.86
N GLN A 63 -10.49 20.04 -4.51
CA GLN A 63 -9.72 18.81 -4.67
C GLN A 63 -10.16 17.72 -3.70
N LYS A 64 -10.49 18.08 -2.45
CA LYS A 64 -11.07 17.14 -1.48
C LYS A 64 -12.40 16.59 -1.98
N ALA A 65 -13.30 17.45 -2.44
CA ALA A 65 -14.60 17.04 -2.95
C ALA A 65 -14.48 16.06 -4.13
N ALA A 66 -13.58 16.35 -5.08
CA ALA A 66 -13.32 15.47 -6.21
C ALA A 66 -12.76 14.10 -5.77
N ALA A 67 -11.75 14.09 -4.89
CA ALA A 67 -11.14 12.85 -4.40
C ALA A 67 -12.10 12.01 -3.55
N ILE A 68 -12.93 12.65 -2.72
CA ILE A 68 -13.97 11.97 -1.94
C ILE A 68 -15.03 11.37 -2.87
N ALA A 69 -15.46 12.11 -3.91
CA ALA A 69 -16.44 11.60 -4.86
C ALA A 69 -15.94 10.35 -5.62
N GLU A 70 -14.66 10.32 -5.97
CA GLU A 70 -14.01 9.14 -6.57
C GLU A 70 -14.01 7.95 -5.60
N LEU A 71 -13.61 8.17 -4.34
CA LEU A 71 -13.59 7.12 -3.32
C LEU A 71 -15.00 6.60 -3.00
N GLU A 72 -16.00 7.46 -2.95
CA GLU A 72 -17.41 7.07 -2.78
C GLU A 72 -17.91 6.24 -3.98
N ALA A 73 -17.47 6.56 -5.20
CA ALA A 73 -17.77 5.74 -6.38
C ALA A 73 -17.12 4.36 -6.29
N GLN A 74 -15.86 4.28 -5.85
CA GLN A 74 -15.18 3.00 -5.60
C GLN A 74 -15.87 2.20 -4.49
N LYS A 75 -16.34 2.85 -3.42
CA LYS A 75 -17.07 2.19 -2.32
C LYS A 75 -18.31 1.45 -2.81
N ARG A 76 -19.07 2.06 -3.72
CA ARG A 76 -20.25 1.44 -4.37
C ARG A 76 -19.92 0.22 -5.23
N GLN A 77 -18.72 0.16 -5.80
CA GLN A 77 -18.27 -1.00 -6.60
C GLN A 77 -17.87 -2.19 -5.73
N VAL A 78 -17.58 -1.95 -4.45
CA VAL A 78 -17.23 -2.95 -3.44
C VAL A 78 -18.48 -3.40 -2.67
N GLU A 79 -19.67 -2.90 -3.05
CA GLU A 79 -20.92 -3.32 -2.43
C GLU A 79 -21.34 -4.74 -2.81
#